data_AF-A0A9P9PZ93-F1
#
_entry.id   AF-A0A9P9PZ93-F1
#
_cell.length_a   1.000
_cell.length_b   1.000
_cell.length_c   1.000
_cell.angle_alpha   90.00
_cell.angle_beta   90.00
_cell.angle_gamma   90.00
#
_symmetry.space_group_name_H-M   'P 1'
#
loop_
_entity.id
_entity.type
_entity.pdbx_description
1 polymer ?
#
loop_
_entity_poly.entity_id
_entity_poly.type
_entity_poly.pdbx_seq_one_letter_code
_entity_poly.pdbx_strand_id
1 'polypeptide(L)'
;MDHARKGDAALSASKYDEAVQAFTDAIAVNPTAVKYYISRSTAYQRSTKYPEALADAELAVVLAHKRGVRELIKDAQFRRALALFFLEKYGDAEYLFGIVKELDPKDKMLPIWEMKLATKLKSLPDDDEKRKVTVKKVPDVEMPSAPAPSKPAKSEPEVSNTTETSAATPKPVVPTPANKIKIDWYQSNDSVTVNILAKGVPKDSATVDMEKDTLSISFPISGSSSDYSYMVDPLYAPIDPAQSKYRVTPNKVEITLTKATPGVKWHNLEGDREVKADDENKSSIPSHILTGKSKQESAPVYPTSSKSGTKNWDKLALDEMDDKDEIEGDETSHFFKKLYKDATEEQQRAMMKSYQESGGTVLSTDWSNVGGRTVVPEPPEGMEARKY
;
A
#
# COMPACT_ATOMS: atom_id res chain seq x y z
N MET A 1 -11.16 16.56 0.77
CA MET A 1 -11.85 15.27 1.00
C MET A 1 -11.07 14.22 0.22
N ASP A 2 -10.68 13.13 0.87
CA ASP A 2 -9.91 12.06 0.24
C ASP A 2 -10.86 11.20 -0.61
N HIS A 3 -10.93 11.48 -1.92
CA HIS A 3 -11.83 10.79 -2.86
C HIS A 3 -11.57 9.28 -2.89
N ALA A 4 -10.33 8.84 -2.68
CA ALA A 4 -9.99 7.42 -2.64
C ALA A 4 -10.59 6.73 -1.41
N ARG A 5 -10.48 7.33 -0.22
CA ARG A 5 -11.13 6.78 0.99
C ARG A 5 -12.65 6.71 0.86
N LYS A 6 -13.26 7.71 0.22
CA LYS A 6 -14.71 7.68 -0.06
C LYS A 6 -15.06 6.53 -1.00
N GLY A 7 -14.26 6.29 -2.04
CA GLY A 7 -14.44 5.17 -2.96
C GLY A 7 -14.30 3.81 -2.27
N ASP A 8 -13.29 3.64 -1.42
CA ASP A 8 -13.09 2.42 -0.64
C ASP A 8 -14.26 2.16 0.32
N ALA A 9 -14.73 3.19 1.03
CA ALA A 9 -15.91 3.08 1.90
C ALA A 9 -17.19 2.72 1.13
N ALA A 10 -17.40 3.31 -0.04
CA ALA A 10 -18.54 3.00 -0.90
C ALA A 10 -18.47 1.56 -1.46
N LEU A 11 -17.27 1.08 -1.80
CA LEU A 11 -17.04 -0.32 -2.22
C LEU A 11 -17.41 -1.32 -1.12
N SER A 12 -16.98 -1.05 0.12
CA SER A 12 -17.31 -1.90 1.28
C SER A 12 -18.81 -1.87 1.58
N ALA A 13 -19.46 -0.71 1.40
CA ALA A 13 -20.90 -0.56 1.55
C ALA A 13 -21.73 -1.11 0.36
N SER A 14 -21.09 -1.79 -0.61
CA SER A 14 -21.74 -2.29 -1.84
C SER A 14 -22.42 -1.21 -2.71
N LYS A 15 -22.04 0.07 -2.53
CA LYS A 15 -22.53 1.21 -3.30
C LYS A 15 -21.64 1.44 -4.51
N TYR A 16 -21.78 0.57 -5.52
CA TYR A 16 -20.82 0.50 -6.63
C TYR A 16 -20.78 1.76 -7.51
N ASP A 17 -21.91 2.37 -7.83
CA ASP A 17 -21.92 3.58 -8.66
C ASP A 17 -21.30 4.79 -7.92
N GLU A 18 -21.55 4.92 -6.61
CA GLU A 18 -20.88 5.93 -5.78
C GLU A 18 -19.37 5.70 -5.70
N ALA A 19 -18.95 4.43 -5.59
CA ALA A 19 -17.55 4.05 -5.60
C ALA A 19 -16.87 4.39 -6.92
N VAL A 20 -17.52 4.08 -8.06
CA VAL A 20 -17.03 4.43 -9.39
C VAL A 20 -16.84 5.93 -9.53
N GLN A 21 -17.82 6.73 -9.08
CA GLN A 21 -17.70 8.19 -9.13
C GLN A 21 -16.55 8.69 -8.26
N ALA A 22 -16.44 8.21 -7.02
CA ALA A 22 -15.39 8.61 -6.10
C ALA A 22 -13.98 8.24 -6.62
N PHE A 23 -13.80 7.05 -7.22
CA PHE A 23 -12.52 6.70 -7.85
C PHE A 23 -12.27 7.49 -9.12
N THR A 24 -13.31 7.85 -9.89
CA THR A 24 -13.15 8.72 -11.06
C THR A 24 -12.65 10.10 -10.66
N ASP A 25 -13.19 10.67 -9.58
CA ASP A 25 -12.68 11.93 -9.01
C ASP A 25 -11.23 11.75 -8.50
N ALA A 26 -10.92 10.64 -7.84
CA ALA A 26 -9.56 10.35 -7.37
C ALA A 26 -8.54 10.22 -8.52
N ILE A 27 -8.94 9.59 -9.63
CA ILE A 27 -8.15 9.45 -10.85
C ILE A 27 -7.94 10.82 -11.51
N ALA A 28 -8.93 11.71 -11.49
CA ALA A 28 -8.78 13.07 -12.02
C ALA A 28 -7.70 13.86 -11.26
N VAL A 29 -7.54 13.61 -9.96
CA VAL A 29 -6.49 14.23 -9.13
C VAL A 29 -5.14 13.54 -9.32
N ASN A 30 -5.10 12.20 -9.39
CA ASN A 30 -3.88 11.43 -9.63
C ASN A 30 -4.08 10.36 -10.72
N PRO A 31 -3.85 10.72 -12.00
CA PRO A 31 -4.07 9.81 -13.13
C PRO A 31 -3.07 8.66 -13.24
N THR A 32 -2.01 8.65 -12.43
CA THR A 32 -0.98 7.60 -12.49
C THR A 32 -1.18 6.53 -11.43
N ALA A 33 -2.13 6.72 -10.52
CA ALA A 33 -2.35 5.84 -9.39
C ALA A 33 -3.03 4.53 -9.80
N VAL A 34 -2.21 3.49 -9.99
CA VAL A 34 -2.65 2.13 -10.36
C VAL A 34 -3.78 1.61 -9.47
N LYS A 35 -3.68 1.81 -8.15
CA LYS A 35 -4.66 1.33 -7.17
C LYS A 35 -6.07 1.85 -7.46
N TYR A 36 -6.21 3.08 -7.95
CA TYR A 36 -7.53 3.66 -8.23
C TYR A 36 -8.20 2.98 -9.43
N TYR A 37 -7.43 2.64 -10.46
CA TYR A 37 -7.91 1.85 -11.60
C TYR A 37 -8.28 0.42 -11.18
N ILE A 38 -7.47 -0.22 -10.33
CA ILE A 38 -7.78 -1.56 -9.77
C ILE A 38 -9.07 -1.53 -8.94
N SER A 39 -9.22 -0.54 -8.05
CA SER A 39 -10.42 -0.40 -7.21
C SER A 39 -11.66 -0.06 -8.05
N ARG A 40 -11.53 0.84 -9.04
CA ARG A 40 -12.64 1.17 -9.94
C ARG A 40 -13.04 0.01 -10.84
N SER A 41 -12.08 -0.76 -11.36
CA SER A 41 -12.32 -2.03 -12.06
C SER A 41 -13.10 -3.02 -11.19
N THR A 42 -12.77 -3.11 -9.89
CA THR A 42 -13.51 -3.94 -8.93
C THR A 42 -14.96 -3.46 -8.77
N ALA A 43 -15.19 -2.16 -8.68
CA ALA A 43 -16.54 -1.58 -8.59
C ALA A 43 -17.35 -1.87 -9.87
N TYR A 44 -16.74 -1.72 -11.05
CA TYR A 44 -17.37 -2.07 -12.32
C TYR A 44 -17.71 -3.55 -12.41
N GLN A 45 -16.78 -4.43 -12.02
CA GLN A 45 -17.01 -5.87 -12.02
C GLN A 45 -18.17 -6.26 -11.08
N ARG A 46 -18.24 -5.69 -9.88
CA ARG A 46 -19.32 -5.95 -8.91
C ARG A 46 -20.67 -5.35 -9.36
N SER A 47 -20.64 -4.34 -10.22
CA SER A 47 -21.84 -3.75 -10.85
C SER A 47 -22.13 -4.31 -12.25
N THR A 48 -21.55 -5.47 -12.59
CA THR A 48 -21.73 -6.20 -13.87
C THR A 48 -21.34 -5.43 -15.14
N LYS A 49 -20.58 -4.33 -15.00
CA LYS A 49 -20.02 -3.51 -16.08
C LYS A 49 -18.65 -4.06 -16.51
N TYR A 50 -18.65 -5.25 -17.09
CA TYR A 50 -17.41 -5.99 -17.39
C TYR A 50 -16.51 -5.35 -18.47
N PRO A 51 -17.04 -4.75 -19.56
CA PRO A 51 -16.20 -4.03 -20.52
C PRO A 51 -15.40 -2.87 -19.90
N GLU A 52 -16.04 -2.09 -19.02
CA GLU A 52 -15.43 -0.98 -18.30
C GLU A 52 -14.41 -1.49 -17.27
N ALA A 53 -14.74 -2.60 -16.58
CA ALA A 53 -13.80 -3.26 -15.68
C ALA A 53 -12.53 -3.73 -16.39
N LEU A 54 -12.68 -4.24 -17.62
CA LEU A 54 -11.56 -4.68 -18.46
C LEU A 54 -10.67 -3.48 -18.85
N ALA A 55 -11.27 -2.40 -19.34
CA ALA A 55 -10.53 -1.20 -19.75
C ALA A 55 -9.68 -0.62 -18.60
N ASP A 56 -10.25 -0.55 -17.39
CA ASP A 56 -9.52 -0.09 -16.20
C ASP A 56 -8.42 -1.05 -15.78
N ALA A 57 -8.66 -2.37 -15.86
CA ALA A 57 -7.65 -3.36 -15.53
C ALA A 57 -6.47 -3.33 -16.51
N GLU A 58 -6.72 -3.13 -17.81
CA GLU A 58 -5.67 -2.99 -18.81
C GLU A 58 -4.81 -1.74 -18.60
N LEU A 59 -5.46 -0.61 -18.31
CA LEU A 59 -4.76 0.63 -17.99
C LEU A 59 -3.94 0.48 -16.69
N ALA A 60 -4.48 -0.24 -15.69
CA ALA A 60 -3.75 -0.56 -14.46
C ALA A 60 -2.49 -1.39 -14.75
N VAL A 61 -2.55 -2.38 -15.65
CA VAL A 61 -1.37 -3.17 -16.05
C VAL A 61 -0.31 -2.27 -16.68
N VAL A 62 -0.68 -1.40 -17.62
CA VAL A 62 0.27 -0.46 -18.27
C VAL A 62 0.93 0.45 -17.24
N LEU A 63 0.15 1.02 -16.33
CA LEU A 63 0.67 1.91 -15.28
C LEU A 63 1.54 1.14 -14.26
N ALA A 64 1.19 -0.09 -13.92
CA ALA A 64 1.97 -0.93 -13.02
C ALA A 64 3.33 -1.30 -13.62
N HIS A 65 3.37 -1.63 -14.91
CA HIS A 65 4.62 -1.86 -15.64
C HIS A 65 5.49 -0.61 -15.70
N LYS A 66 4.91 0.57 -15.94
CA LYS A 66 5.64 1.85 -15.90
C LYS A 66 6.26 2.13 -14.52
N ARG A 67 5.60 1.71 -13.44
CA ARG A 67 6.10 1.86 -12.06
C ARG A 67 7.08 0.75 -11.64
N GLY A 68 7.13 -0.37 -12.36
CA GLY A 68 7.99 -1.51 -12.02
C GLY A 68 7.59 -2.27 -10.75
N VAL A 69 6.35 -2.11 -10.26
CA VAL A 69 5.90 -2.74 -9.01
C VAL A 69 5.23 -4.07 -9.32
N ARG A 70 5.93 -5.18 -9.06
CA ARG A 70 5.47 -6.55 -9.35
C ARG A 70 4.10 -6.87 -8.74
N GLU A 71 3.85 -6.50 -7.48
CA GLU A 71 2.56 -6.75 -6.81
C GLU A 71 1.40 -6.07 -7.53
N LEU A 72 1.58 -4.83 -7.98
CA LEU A 72 0.53 -4.11 -8.72
C LEU A 72 0.32 -4.69 -10.12
N ILE A 73 1.37 -5.20 -10.76
CA ILE A 73 1.26 -5.91 -12.03
C ILE A 73 0.43 -7.18 -11.82
N LYS A 74 0.73 -7.96 -10.78
CA LYS A 74 -0.03 -9.16 -10.42
C LYS A 74 -1.50 -8.84 -10.21
N ASP A 75 -1.81 -7.88 -9.34
CA ASP A 75 -3.18 -7.51 -9.00
C ASP A 75 -3.95 -7.01 -10.23
N ALA A 76 -3.31 -6.18 -11.07
CA ALA A 76 -3.92 -5.68 -12.29
C ALA A 76 -4.17 -6.80 -13.33
N GLN A 77 -3.22 -7.72 -13.51
CA GLN A 77 -3.40 -8.88 -14.40
C GLN A 77 -4.50 -9.81 -13.89
N PHE A 78 -4.59 -10.01 -12.57
CA PHE A 78 -5.65 -10.78 -11.97
C PHE A 78 -7.02 -10.15 -12.20
N ARG A 79 -7.17 -8.82 -12.00
CA ARG A 79 -8.40 -8.09 -12.34
C ARG A 79 -8.75 -8.19 -13.82
N ARG A 80 -7.76 -8.12 -14.71
CA ARG A 80 -7.95 -8.26 -16.16
C ARG A 80 -8.46 -9.64 -16.52
N ALA A 81 -7.87 -10.69 -15.95
CA ALA A 81 -8.31 -12.07 -16.13
C ALA A 81 -9.76 -12.28 -15.65
N LEU A 82 -10.12 -11.70 -14.50
CA LEU A 82 -11.50 -11.74 -14.00
C LEU A 82 -12.48 -11.06 -14.97
N ALA A 83 -12.16 -9.85 -15.45
CA ALA A 83 -13.02 -9.15 -16.40
C ALA A 83 -13.24 -9.96 -17.69
N LEU A 84 -12.18 -10.60 -18.22
CA LEU A 84 -12.27 -11.48 -19.39
C LEU A 84 -13.07 -12.76 -19.14
N PHE A 85 -12.95 -13.34 -17.94
CA PHE A 85 -13.76 -14.48 -17.53
C PHE A 85 -15.26 -14.14 -17.56
N PHE A 86 -15.65 -12.96 -17.04
CA PHE A 86 -17.04 -12.51 -17.06
C PHE A 86 -17.53 -12.06 -18.45
N LEU A 87 -16.62 -11.68 -19.34
CA LEU A 87 -16.89 -11.47 -20.77
C LEU A 87 -16.89 -12.78 -21.58
N GLU A 88 -16.80 -13.92 -20.91
CA GLU A 88 -16.78 -15.27 -21.50
C GLU A 88 -15.60 -15.54 -22.45
N LYS A 89 -14.52 -14.76 -22.35
CA LYS A 89 -13.27 -14.99 -23.07
C LYS A 89 -12.35 -15.86 -22.22
N TYR A 90 -12.66 -17.15 -22.16
CA TYR A 90 -12.00 -18.09 -21.25
C TYR A 90 -10.55 -18.41 -21.65
N GLY A 91 -10.23 -18.48 -22.94
CA GLY A 91 -8.84 -18.68 -23.40
C GLY A 91 -7.93 -17.52 -22.98
N ASP A 92 -8.40 -16.30 -23.18
CA ASP A 92 -7.74 -15.08 -22.73
C ASP A 92 -7.55 -15.05 -21.20
N ALA A 93 -8.59 -15.41 -20.45
CA ALA A 93 -8.51 -15.48 -18.99
C ALA A 93 -7.53 -16.56 -18.50
N GLU A 94 -7.47 -17.73 -19.14
CA GLU A 94 -6.53 -18.81 -18.83
C GLU A 94 -5.08 -18.35 -18.99
N TYR A 95 -4.78 -17.71 -20.12
CA TYR A 95 -3.45 -17.17 -20.41
C TYR A 95 -3.00 -16.17 -19.34
N LEU A 96 -3.90 -15.26 -18.94
CA LEU A 96 -3.59 -14.25 -17.92
C LEU A 96 -3.47 -14.85 -16.51
N PHE A 97 -4.29 -15.83 -16.14
CA PHE A 97 -4.12 -16.55 -14.88
C PHE A 97 -2.78 -17.30 -14.83
N GLY A 98 -2.31 -17.83 -15.96
CA GLY A 98 -0.95 -18.37 -16.09
C GLY A 98 0.13 -17.33 -15.77
N ILE A 99 0.01 -16.10 -16.29
CA ILE A 99 0.92 -15.00 -15.95
C ILE A 99 0.85 -14.65 -14.45
N VAL A 100 -0.35 -14.59 -13.88
CA VAL A 100 -0.51 -14.33 -12.43
C VAL A 100 0.18 -15.42 -11.61
N LYS A 101 0.09 -16.69 -12.02
CA LYS A 101 0.78 -17.83 -11.39
C LYS A 101 2.30 -17.69 -11.44
N GLU A 102 2.86 -17.25 -12.57
CA GLU A 102 4.30 -16.97 -12.68
C GLU A 102 4.73 -15.83 -11.74
N LEU A 103 3.87 -14.81 -11.59
CA LEU A 103 4.14 -13.67 -10.72
C LEU A 103 4.01 -14.04 -9.24
N ASP A 104 3.05 -14.87 -8.85
CA ASP A 104 2.84 -15.32 -7.48
C ASP A 104 2.17 -16.70 -7.43
N PRO A 105 2.96 -17.78 -7.29
CA PRO A 105 2.43 -19.14 -7.21
C PRO A 105 1.61 -19.42 -5.95
N LYS A 106 1.69 -18.55 -4.94
CA LYS A 106 1.03 -18.73 -3.63
C LYS A 106 -0.24 -17.90 -3.50
N ASP A 107 -0.72 -17.31 -4.60
CA ASP A 107 -1.98 -16.58 -4.60
C ASP A 107 -3.15 -17.50 -4.19
N LYS A 108 -3.84 -17.13 -3.12
CA LYS A 108 -4.92 -17.94 -2.53
C LYS A 108 -6.18 -17.97 -3.39
N MET A 109 -6.37 -16.95 -4.24
CA MET A 109 -7.58 -16.83 -5.06
C MET A 109 -7.42 -17.58 -6.38
N LEU A 110 -6.19 -17.72 -6.89
CA LEU A 110 -5.90 -18.35 -8.17
C LEU A 110 -6.47 -19.77 -8.32
N PRO A 111 -6.34 -20.72 -7.37
CA PRO A 111 -6.90 -22.07 -7.52
C PRO A 111 -8.42 -22.08 -7.67
N ILE A 112 -9.12 -21.17 -6.97
CA ILE A 112 -10.58 -21.04 -7.04
C ILE A 112 -11.00 -20.63 -8.45
N TRP A 113 -10.27 -19.68 -9.06
CA TRP A 113 -10.59 -19.20 -10.40
C TRP A 113 -10.12 -20.16 -11.50
N GLU A 114 -8.98 -20.83 -11.35
CA GLU A 114 -8.54 -21.91 -12.24
C GLU A 114 -9.60 -23.03 -12.29
N MET A 115 -10.17 -23.42 -11.14
CA MET A 115 -11.24 -24.42 -11.08
C MET A 115 -12.52 -23.96 -11.80
N LYS A 116 -12.94 -22.70 -11.59
CA LYS A 116 -14.12 -22.12 -12.28
C LYS A 116 -13.90 -22.06 -13.78
N LEU A 117 -12.71 -21.65 -14.22
CA LEU A 117 -12.31 -21.58 -15.62
C LEU A 117 -12.26 -22.97 -16.27
N ALA A 118 -11.63 -23.95 -15.62
CA ALA A 118 -11.60 -25.33 -16.10
C ALA A 118 -13.02 -25.92 -16.25
N THR A 119 -13.94 -25.58 -15.35
CA THR A 119 -15.35 -26.00 -15.45
C THR A 119 -16.02 -25.37 -16.68
N LYS A 120 -15.79 -24.08 -16.94
CA LYS A 120 -16.34 -23.39 -18.11
C LYS A 120 -15.73 -23.90 -19.42
N LEU A 121 -14.42 -24.12 -19.46
CA LEU A 121 -13.75 -24.70 -20.63
C LEU A 121 -14.29 -26.09 -20.95
N LYS A 122 -14.42 -26.99 -19.97
CA LYS A 122 -15.02 -28.32 -20.16
C LYS A 122 -16.45 -28.30 -20.69
N SER A 123 -17.21 -27.25 -20.39
CA SER A 123 -18.58 -27.09 -20.89
C SER A 123 -18.67 -26.57 -22.33
N LEU A 124 -17.57 -26.10 -22.91
CA LEU A 124 -17.51 -25.56 -24.26
C LEU A 124 -16.88 -26.56 -25.23
N PRO A 125 -17.23 -26.53 -26.53
CA PRO A 125 -16.51 -27.28 -27.57
C PRO A 125 -15.05 -26.83 -27.68
N ASP A 126 -14.17 -27.71 -28.17
CA ASP A 126 -12.74 -27.42 -28.31
C ASP A 126 -12.43 -26.35 -29.37
N ASP A 127 -13.31 -26.15 -30.35
CA ASP A 127 -13.16 -25.17 -31.45
C ASP A 127 -13.90 -23.83 -31.18
N ASP A 128 -14.35 -23.60 -29.95
CA ASP A 128 -15.09 -22.39 -29.60
C ASP A 128 -14.19 -21.14 -29.60
N GLU A 129 -14.64 -20.04 -30.21
CA GLU A 129 -13.96 -18.73 -30.20
C GLU A 129 -13.60 -18.27 -28.79
N LYS A 130 -14.40 -18.64 -27.79
CA LYS A 130 -14.18 -18.32 -26.36
C LYS A 130 -12.93 -18.97 -25.78
N ARG A 131 -12.39 -20.01 -26.42
CA ARG A 131 -11.14 -20.69 -26.02
C ARG A 131 -9.89 -20.09 -26.67
N LYS A 132 -10.04 -19.22 -27.66
CA LYS A 132 -8.89 -18.62 -28.35
C LYS A 132 -8.22 -17.57 -27.48
N VAL A 133 -6.88 -17.53 -27.54
CA VAL A 133 -6.06 -16.51 -26.89
C VAL A 133 -5.78 -15.40 -27.91
N THR A 134 -6.27 -14.20 -27.61
CA THR A 134 -6.16 -12.98 -28.42
C THR A 134 -5.39 -11.87 -27.70
N VAL A 135 -5.31 -11.90 -26.38
CA VAL A 135 -4.62 -10.86 -25.59
C VAL A 135 -3.12 -11.09 -25.40
N LYS A 136 -2.37 -9.99 -25.39
CA LYS A 136 -0.93 -9.94 -25.07
C LYS A 136 -0.68 -9.78 -23.57
N LYS A 137 0.52 -10.16 -23.12
CA LYS A 137 1.01 -10.01 -21.73
C LYS A 137 0.90 -8.57 -21.23
N VAL A 138 1.33 -7.58 -22.00
CA VAL A 138 1.11 -6.16 -21.70
C VAL A 138 0.14 -5.60 -22.75
N PRO A 139 -0.98 -5.00 -22.34
CA PRO A 139 -1.88 -4.35 -23.28
C PRO A 139 -1.26 -3.08 -23.86
N ASP A 140 -1.45 -2.84 -25.16
CA ASP A 140 -1.00 -1.62 -25.87
C ASP A 140 -2.05 -0.50 -25.71
N VAL A 141 -2.49 -0.23 -24.47
CA VAL A 141 -3.50 0.80 -24.19
C VAL A 141 -2.81 2.13 -23.88
N GLU A 142 -3.03 3.11 -24.75
CA GLU A 142 -2.59 4.48 -24.50
C GLU A 142 -3.42 5.12 -23.38
N MET A 143 -2.74 5.86 -22.51
CA MET A 143 -3.40 6.56 -21.41
C MET A 143 -4.41 7.57 -21.98
N PRO A 144 -5.68 7.57 -21.53
CA PRO A 144 -6.56 8.69 -21.82
C PRO A 144 -5.97 9.94 -21.15
N SER A 145 -5.32 10.77 -21.96
CA SER A 145 -5.08 12.17 -21.62
C SER A 145 -6.44 12.79 -21.28
N ALA A 146 -6.49 13.57 -20.20
CA ALA A 146 -7.70 13.98 -19.48
C ALA A 146 -8.94 14.29 -20.35
N PRO A 147 -10.17 13.93 -19.91
CA PRO A 147 -11.38 14.19 -20.66
C PRO A 147 -11.62 15.71 -20.78
N ALA A 148 -11.53 16.23 -22.00
CA ALA A 148 -12.28 17.43 -22.36
C ALA A 148 -13.78 17.09 -22.32
N PRO A 149 -14.66 18.01 -21.85
CA PRO A 149 -16.08 17.75 -21.75
C PRO A 149 -16.67 17.45 -23.13
N SER A 150 -17.44 16.37 -23.21
CA SER A 150 -18.14 15.91 -24.40
C SER A 150 -19.15 16.96 -24.90
N LYS A 151 -19.10 17.24 -26.20
CA LYS A 151 -20.21 17.82 -26.97
C LYS A 151 -20.71 16.75 -27.96
N PRO A 152 -22.04 16.61 -28.16
CA PRO A 152 -22.60 15.48 -28.89
C PRO A 152 -22.44 15.62 -30.40
N ALA A 153 -22.49 14.45 -31.06
CA ALA A 153 -22.28 14.19 -32.47
C ALA A 153 -23.12 15.06 -33.43
N LYS A 154 -22.50 15.44 -34.56
CA LYS A 154 -23.18 15.59 -35.86
C LYS A 154 -22.21 15.43 -37.02
N SER A 155 -22.40 14.34 -37.76
CA SER A 155 -22.29 14.13 -39.22
C SER A 155 -21.10 14.75 -39.99
N GLU A 156 -20.30 13.86 -40.59
CA GLU A 156 -19.57 13.99 -41.87
C GLU A 156 -20.45 14.59 -43.00
N PRO A 157 -19.89 15.26 -44.03
CA PRO A 157 -18.98 14.58 -44.98
C PRO A 157 -17.81 15.38 -45.60
N GLU A 158 -16.83 14.61 -46.07
CA GLU A 158 -16.02 14.70 -47.30
C GLU A 158 -15.10 15.90 -47.70
N VAL A 159 -13.83 15.51 -47.96
CA VAL A 159 -12.78 15.92 -48.94
C VAL A 159 -12.29 17.37 -49.05
N SER A 160 -10.96 17.54 -48.88
CA SER A 160 -9.98 18.14 -49.84
C SER A 160 -8.88 19.04 -49.21
N ASN A 161 -7.65 18.55 -49.31
CA ASN A 161 -6.42 19.20 -49.79
C ASN A 161 -5.77 20.44 -49.09
N THR A 162 -4.47 20.24 -48.79
CA THR A 162 -3.29 21.13 -48.93
C THR A 162 -2.93 22.26 -47.94
N THR A 163 -1.69 22.13 -47.45
CA THR A 163 -0.61 23.13 -47.20
C THR A 163 -0.54 23.99 -45.93
N GLU A 164 0.67 23.91 -45.35
CA GLU A 164 1.54 24.97 -44.81
C GLU A 164 1.61 25.31 -43.30
N THR A 165 2.80 24.99 -42.80
CA THR A 165 3.64 25.57 -41.73
C THR A 165 3.34 27.01 -41.31
N SER A 166 3.29 27.26 -40.00
CA SER A 166 3.76 28.53 -39.42
C SER A 166 4.25 28.35 -37.98
N ALA A 167 5.26 29.14 -37.66
CA ALA A 167 6.22 28.96 -36.59
C ALA A 167 5.70 29.35 -35.19
N ALA A 168 6.34 28.73 -34.20
CA ALA A 168 6.17 28.98 -32.78
C ALA A 168 6.75 30.34 -32.35
N THR A 169 6.04 31.02 -31.45
CA THR A 169 6.56 32.11 -30.61
C THR A 169 6.39 31.73 -29.13
N PRO A 170 7.43 31.86 -28.27
CA PRO A 170 7.36 31.47 -26.85
C PRO A 170 6.62 32.52 -26.01
N LYS A 171 5.72 32.08 -25.14
CA LYS A 171 5.00 32.93 -24.18
C LYS A 171 5.79 33.09 -22.87
N PRO A 172 5.65 34.23 -22.15
CA PRO A 172 6.43 34.55 -20.96
C PRO A 172 6.12 33.65 -19.76
N VAL A 173 7.15 33.24 -19.02
CA VAL A 173 7.06 32.32 -17.88
C VAL A 173 6.71 33.09 -16.61
N VAL A 174 5.54 32.79 -16.03
CA VAL A 174 5.04 33.37 -14.78
C VAL A 174 5.58 32.55 -13.58
N PRO A 175 6.10 33.19 -12.50
CA PRO A 175 6.70 32.51 -11.35
C PRO A 175 5.67 31.85 -10.43
N THR A 176 6.12 30.83 -9.67
CA THR A 176 5.29 29.96 -8.83
C THR A 176 5.49 30.29 -7.34
N PRO A 177 4.42 30.47 -6.53
CA PRO A 177 4.52 30.81 -5.11
C PRO A 177 5.07 29.66 -4.25
N ALA A 178 5.68 30.00 -3.11
CA ALA A 178 6.37 29.10 -2.17
C ALA A 178 5.60 27.81 -1.81
N ASN A 179 4.27 27.86 -1.74
CA ASN A 179 3.38 26.72 -1.44
C ASN A 179 3.30 25.63 -2.54
N LYS A 180 4.08 25.76 -3.62
CA LYS A 180 4.14 24.80 -4.74
C LYS A 180 5.54 24.24 -4.99
N ILE A 181 6.53 24.58 -4.16
CA ILE A 181 7.87 24.02 -4.26
C ILE A 181 7.79 22.56 -3.79
N LYS A 182 8.06 21.62 -4.71
CA LYS A 182 8.06 20.18 -4.42
C LYS A 182 9.50 19.69 -4.31
N ILE A 183 9.76 18.88 -3.29
CA ILE A 183 11.04 18.19 -3.12
C ILE A 183 10.82 16.73 -3.47
N ASP A 184 11.68 16.19 -4.30
CA ASP A 184 11.74 14.77 -4.66
C ASP A 184 13.18 14.30 -4.47
N TRP A 185 13.39 13.07 -4.02
CA TRP A 185 14.73 12.53 -3.89
C TRP A 185 14.74 11.06 -4.28
N TYR A 186 15.83 10.65 -4.91
CA TYR A 186 16.08 9.27 -5.28
C TYR A 186 17.53 8.93 -5.00
N GLN A 187 17.85 7.64 -4.97
CA GLN A 187 19.20 7.19 -4.68
C GLN A 187 19.65 6.10 -5.64
N SER A 188 20.96 6.03 -5.83
CA SER A 188 21.67 4.91 -6.41
C SER A 188 22.48 4.20 -5.31
N ASN A 189 23.26 3.18 -5.67
CA ASN A 189 24.14 2.51 -4.72
C ASN A 189 25.15 3.48 -4.08
N ASP A 190 25.61 4.48 -4.85
CA ASP A 190 26.75 5.31 -4.48
C ASP A 190 26.39 6.79 -4.27
N SER A 191 25.17 7.22 -4.63
CA SER A 191 24.76 8.62 -4.53
C SER A 191 23.28 8.78 -4.18
N VAL A 192 22.94 9.94 -3.62
CA VAL A 192 21.58 10.40 -3.32
C VAL A 192 21.36 11.69 -4.08
N THR A 193 20.33 11.76 -4.91
CA THR A 193 19.99 12.97 -5.66
C THR A 193 18.71 13.60 -5.13
N VAL A 194 18.80 14.85 -4.70
CA VAL A 194 17.70 15.68 -4.21
C VAL A 194 17.33 16.69 -5.29
N ASN A 195 16.06 16.68 -5.70
CA ASN A 195 15.47 17.57 -6.68
C ASN A 195 14.50 18.54 -6.00
N ILE A 196 14.80 19.84 -6.03
CA ILE A 196 13.89 20.89 -5.58
C ILE A 196 13.26 21.55 -6.81
N LEU A 197 11.99 21.27 -7.05
CA LEU A 197 11.22 21.77 -8.18
C LEU A 197 10.67 23.16 -7.86
N ALA A 198 11.43 24.19 -8.24
CA ALA A 198 11.06 25.60 -8.12
C ALA A 198 11.25 26.31 -9.48
N LYS A 199 10.22 27.04 -9.92
CA LYS A 199 10.27 27.83 -11.16
C LYS A 199 10.78 29.23 -10.87
N GLY A 200 11.81 29.67 -11.60
CA GLY A 200 12.42 30.99 -11.46
C GLY A 200 13.55 31.06 -10.44
N VAL A 201 14.27 29.96 -10.21
CA VAL A 201 15.46 29.96 -9.33
C VAL A 201 16.62 30.68 -10.05
N PRO A 202 17.16 31.78 -9.48
CA PRO A 202 18.31 32.44 -10.08
C PRO A 202 19.57 31.62 -9.85
N LYS A 203 20.34 31.40 -10.91
CA LYS A 203 21.56 30.56 -10.88
C LYS A 203 22.65 31.15 -9.97
N ASP A 204 22.68 32.48 -9.82
CA ASP A 204 23.77 33.22 -9.17
C ASP A 204 23.49 33.56 -7.70
N SER A 205 22.29 33.30 -7.19
CA SER A 205 21.88 33.67 -5.81
C SER A 205 21.39 32.48 -4.99
N ALA A 206 21.59 31.24 -5.47
CA ALA A 206 21.29 30.04 -4.72
C ALA A 206 22.53 29.60 -3.93
N THR A 207 22.40 29.52 -2.62
CA THR A 207 23.41 29.01 -1.70
C THR A 207 23.09 27.58 -1.33
N VAL A 208 24.07 26.70 -1.46
CA VAL A 208 23.96 25.27 -1.16
C VAL A 208 25.17 24.90 -0.32
N ASP A 209 24.98 24.64 0.97
CA ASP A 209 26.03 24.15 1.85
C ASP A 209 25.83 22.65 2.09
N MET A 210 26.91 21.90 1.86
CA MET A 210 26.95 20.46 2.03
C MET A 210 28.03 20.12 3.05
N GLU A 211 27.63 19.56 4.18
CA GLU A 211 28.53 19.02 5.19
C GLU A 211 28.39 17.49 5.26
N LYS A 212 29.20 16.84 6.11
CA LYS A 212 29.23 15.37 6.19
C LYS A 212 27.86 14.77 6.48
N ASP A 213 27.09 15.40 7.36
CA ASP A 213 25.80 14.90 7.82
C ASP A 213 24.67 15.94 7.65
N THR A 214 24.93 17.05 6.96
CA THR A 214 23.98 18.16 6.85
C THR A 214 23.90 18.69 5.44
N LEU A 215 22.67 19.00 4.99
CA LEU A 215 22.41 19.68 3.73
C LEU A 215 21.58 20.93 4.01
N SER A 216 22.08 22.10 3.63
CA SER A 216 21.33 23.35 3.69
C SER A 216 21.27 24.02 2.31
N ILE A 217 20.10 24.52 1.95
CA ILE A 217 19.84 25.14 0.66
C ILE A 217 18.99 26.38 0.90
N SER A 218 19.42 27.50 0.35
CA SER A 218 18.65 28.73 0.36
C SER A 218 18.72 29.46 -0.98
N PHE A 219 17.60 30.03 -1.40
CA PHE A 219 17.54 30.87 -2.60
C PHE A 219 16.37 31.86 -2.54
N PRO A 220 16.50 33.05 -3.13
CA PRO A 220 15.44 34.04 -3.17
C PRO A 220 14.31 33.61 -4.11
N ILE A 221 13.05 33.80 -3.67
CA ILE A 221 11.88 33.53 -4.50
C ILE A 221 11.51 34.81 -5.27
N SER A 222 11.56 34.74 -6.60
CA SER A 222 11.14 35.86 -7.46
C SER A 222 9.64 36.17 -7.29
N GLY A 223 9.32 37.28 -6.63
CA GLY A 223 7.95 37.73 -6.36
C GLY A 223 7.54 37.77 -4.87
N SER A 224 8.45 37.41 -3.96
CA SER A 224 8.28 37.59 -2.51
C SER A 224 9.56 38.17 -1.92
N SER A 225 9.47 38.94 -0.84
CA SER A 225 10.64 39.48 -0.12
C SER A 225 11.33 38.43 0.75
N SER A 226 10.94 37.15 0.64
CA SER A 226 11.37 36.06 1.50
C SER A 226 12.15 35.03 0.70
N ASP A 227 13.26 34.57 1.27
CA ASP A 227 14.06 33.49 0.73
C ASP A 227 13.43 32.13 1.07
N TYR A 228 13.54 31.17 0.15
CA TYR A 228 13.22 29.79 0.43
C TYR A 228 14.43 29.14 1.10
N SER A 229 14.23 28.52 2.26
CA SER A 229 15.27 27.74 2.96
C SER A 229 14.79 26.32 3.20
N TYR A 230 15.62 25.34 2.84
CA TYR A 230 15.43 23.93 3.13
C TYR A 230 16.70 23.38 3.79
N MET A 231 16.54 22.68 4.91
CA MET A 231 17.65 22.13 5.69
C MET A 231 17.31 20.72 6.13
N VAL A 232 18.28 19.81 6.02
CA VAL A 232 18.22 18.44 6.53
C VAL A 232 19.41 18.24 7.46
N ASP A 233 19.11 18.04 8.75
CA ASP A 233 20.09 17.76 9.80
C ASP A 233 19.49 16.81 10.86
N PRO A 234 20.01 15.58 11.04
CA PRO A 234 21.07 14.95 10.26
C PRO A 234 20.54 14.30 8.98
N LEU A 235 21.42 14.07 8.00
CA LEU A 235 21.19 13.17 6.87
C LEU A 235 21.18 11.71 7.37
N TYR A 236 20.50 10.83 6.64
CA TYR A 236 20.37 9.42 7.02
C TYR A 236 21.71 8.69 7.20
N ALA A 237 22.71 9.05 6.39
CA ALA A 237 24.08 8.56 6.54
C ALA A 237 25.08 9.63 6.06
N PRO A 238 26.35 9.52 6.47
CA PRO A 238 27.37 10.47 6.05
C PRO A 238 27.58 10.50 4.54
N ILE A 239 27.77 11.70 4.01
CA ILE A 239 28.11 11.98 2.61
C ILE A 239 29.55 12.46 2.49
N ASP A 240 30.09 12.41 1.27
CA ASP A 240 31.36 13.05 0.93
C ASP A 240 31.09 14.41 0.26
N PRO A 241 31.29 15.54 0.96
CA PRO A 241 31.07 16.87 0.39
C PRO A 241 31.98 17.17 -0.80
N ALA A 242 33.19 16.60 -0.86
CA ALA A 242 34.15 16.89 -1.93
C ALA A 242 33.74 16.26 -3.27
N GLN A 243 33.00 15.15 -3.23
CA GLN A 243 32.49 14.46 -4.41
C GLN A 243 31.03 14.81 -4.71
N SER A 244 30.38 15.60 -3.86
CA SER A 244 29.00 16.03 -4.04
C SER A 244 28.92 17.24 -4.98
N LYS A 245 27.86 17.33 -5.78
CA LYS A 245 27.70 18.34 -6.83
C LYS A 245 26.29 18.90 -6.81
N TYR A 246 26.12 20.14 -7.25
CA TYR A 246 24.81 20.74 -7.45
C TYR A 246 24.71 21.41 -8.82
N ARG A 247 23.48 21.49 -9.33
CA ARG A 247 23.13 22.10 -10.61
C ARG A 247 21.84 22.88 -10.47
N VAL A 248 21.94 24.19 -10.60
CA VAL A 248 20.78 25.10 -10.60
C VAL A 248 20.30 25.32 -12.04
N THR A 249 19.01 25.04 -12.27
CA THR A 249 18.30 25.24 -13.53
C THR A 249 17.10 26.16 -13.28
N PRO A 250 16.60 26.94 -14.26
CA PRO A 250 15.44 27.82 -14.05
C PRO A 250 14.17 27.13 -13.55
N ASN A 251 14.07 25.80 -13.72
CA ASN A 251 12.90 25.01 -13.32
C ASN A 251 13.12 24.12 -12.09
N LYS A 252 14.38 23.95 -11.64
CA LYS A 252 14.73 23.09 -10.51
C LYS A 252 16.17 23.28 -10.02
N VAL A 253 16.41 22.97 -8.76
CA VAL A 253 17.75 22.75 -8.19
C VAL A 253 17.94 21.25 -8.04
N GLU A 254 19.00 20.71 -8.64
CA GLU A 254 19.38 19.30 -8.54
C GLU A 254 20.68 19.18 -7.76
N ILE A 255 20.67 18.37 -6.70
CA ILE A 255 21.82 18.18 -5.81
C ILE A 255 22.12 16.70 -5.76
N THR A 256 23.33 16.32 -6.14
CA THR A 256 23.81 14.95 -6.10
C THR A 256 24.82 14.83 -4.96
N LEU A 257 24.39 14.20 -3.88
CA LEU A 257 25.21 13.86 -2.72
C LEU A 257 25.86 12.51 -2.97
N THR A 258 27.19 12.44 -2.84
CA THR A 258 27.91 11.17 -2.94
C THR A 258 27.96 10.52 -1.56
N LYS A 259 27.57 9.25 -1.44
CA LYS A 259 27.56 8.53 -0.15
C LYS A 259 28.99 8.27 0.29
N ALA A 260 29.32 8.51 1.57
CA ALA A 260 30.64 8.19 2.10
C ALA A 260 30.89 6.67 2.11
N THR A 261 29.84 5.88 2.33
CA THR A 261 29.88 4.41 2.29
C THR A 261 29.00 3.90 1.14
N PRO A 262 29.62 3.40 0.05
CA PRO A 262 28.89 2.76 -1.05
C PRO A 262 28.02 1.60 -0.57
N GLY A 263 26.80 1.48 -1.10
CA GLY A 263 25.88 0.37 -0.81
C GLY A 263 24.93 0.56 0.37
N VAL A 264 25.08 1.64 1.16
CA VAL A 264 24.11 1.98 2.21
C VAL A 264 22.79 2.44 1.57
N LYS A 265 21.68 1.75 1.86
CA LYS A 265 20.35 2.13 1.36
C LYS A 265 19.69 3.09 2.34
N TRP A 266 19.36 4.29 1.87
CA TRP A 266 18.69 5.30 2.67
C TRP A 266 17.19 5.03 2.69
N HIS A 267 16.59 4.89 3.86
CA HIS A 267 15.14 4.70 3.97
C HIS A 267 14.39 6.03 4.04
N ASN A 268 15.05 7.07 4.57
CA ASN A 268 14.62 8.46 4.56
C ASN A 268 15.80 9.36 4.17
N LEU A 269 15.54 10.64 3.85
CA LEU A 269 16.60 11.63 3.64
C LEU A 269 17.17 12.12 4.98
N GLU A 270 16.28 12.25 5.97
CA GLU A 270 16.60 12.62 7.35
C GLU A 270 17.02 11.37 8.14
N GLY A 271 18.07 11.51 8.94
CA GLY A 271 18.51 10.52 9.92
C GLY A 271 17.92 10.82 11.29
N ASP A 272 17.87 9.80 12.14
CA ASP A 272 17.50 9.98 13.54
C ASP A 272 18.79 10.29 14.32
N ARG A 273 18.89 11.48 14.90
CA ARG A 273 20.02 11.83 15.77
C ARG A 273 19.78 11.19 17.13
N GLU A 274 20.41 10.06 17.41
CA GLU A 274 20.67 9.72 18.81
C GLU A 274 21.58 10.82 19.37
N VAL A 275 21.02 11.65 20.25
CA VAL A 275 21.81 12.53 21.11
C VAL A 275 22.58 11.62 22.06
N LYS A 276 23.70 11.08 21.60
CA LYS A 276 24.79 10.75 22.50
C LYS A 276 25.22 12.09 23.05
N ALA A 277 24.77 12.38 24.27
CA ALA A 277 25.39 13.40 25.09
C ALA A 277 26.88 13.12 25.06
N ASP A 278 27.63 14.03 24.47
CA ASP A 278 29.08 14.05 24.56
C ASP A 278 29.42 14.09 26.04
N ASP A 279 29.84 12.95 26.57
CA ASP A 279 30.22 12.75 27.96
C ASP A 279 31.64 13.31 28.18
N GLU A 280 31.75 14.63 28.05
CA GLU A 280 32.92 15.42 28.48
C GLU A 280 32.65 16.11 29.84
N ASN A 281 31.90 15.48 30.75
CA ASN A 281 31.96 15.89 32.15
C ASN A 281 31.74 14.73 33.13
N LYS A 282 32.79 13.92 33.29
CA LYS A 282 32.93 12.97 34.41
C LYS A 282 32.89 13.70 35.75
N SER A 283 31.82 13.53 36.50
CA SER A 283 31.90 13.49 37.98
C SER A 283 31.68 12.05 38.44
N SER A 284 32.74 11.51 39.04
CA SER A 284 32.90 10.13 39.47
C SER A 284 32.06 9.84 40.70
N ILE A 285 31.36 8.69 40.76
CA ILE A 285 31.21 7.87 41.98
C ILE A 285 31.14 6.37 41.55
N PRO A 286 31.79 5.42 42.27
CA PRO A 286 32.44 4.25 41.67
C PRO A 286 31.63 2.94 41.62
N SER A 287 32.11 2.09 40.70
CA SER A 287 31.75 0.71 40.42
C SER A 287 32.14 -0.28 41.53
N HIS A 288 31.16 -0.85 42.24
CA HIS A 288 31.37 -2.03 43.09
C HIS A 288 30.23 -3.07 43.01
N ILE A 289 29.03 -2.74 42.54
CA ILE A 289 27.92 -3.72 42.52
C ILE A 289 27.77 -4.35 41.13
N LEU A 290 28.85 -5.01 40.68
CA LEU A 290 28.79 -6.06 39.66
C LEU A 290 29.64 -7.22 40.14
N THR A 291 28.99 -8.25 40.69
CA THR A 291 29.52 -9.61 40.74
C THR A 291 28.47 -10.52 40.11
N GLY A 292 28.72 -11.27 39.05
CA GLY A 292 29.88 -11.39 38.19
C GLY A 292 29.58 -12.43 37.08
N LYS A 293 30.29 -12.27 35.95
CA LYS A 293 30.87 -13.27 35.00
C LYS A 293 30.06 -14.56 34.68
N SER A 294 30.05 -15.14 33.48
CA SER A 294 30.79 -14.93 32.21
C SER A 294 30.39 -16.02 31.19
N LYS A 295 30.56 -15.70 29.90
CA LYS A 295 31.04 -16.55 28.77
C LYS A 295 30.12 -17.57 28.07
N GLN A 296 30.45 -17.72 26.77
CA GLN A 296 29.84 -18.41 25.64
C GLN A 296 29.81 -19.95 25.68
N GLU A 297 28.94 -20.49 24.81
CA GLU A 297 29.08 -21.70 23.96
C GLU A 297 28.63 -23.10 24.41
N SER A 298 27.84 -23.69 23.49
CA SER A 298 27.52 -25.11 23.23
C SER A 298 26.55 -25.87 24.15
N ALA A 299 25.69 -26.66 23.49
CA ALA A 299 24.58 -27.42 24.07
C ALA A 299 25.04 -28.67 24.82
N PRO A 300 24.21 -29.15 25.77
CA PRO A 300 24.08 -30.58 26.03
C PRO A 300 22.65 -31.06 25.74
N VAL A 301 22.55 -32.09 24.89
CA VAL A 301 21.39 -32.98 24.82
C VAL A 301 21.59 -34.07 25.87
N TYR A 302 20.68 -34.23 26.83
CA TYR A 302 20.57 -35.42 27.70
C TYR A 302 19.12 -35.61 28.21
N PRO A 303 18.76 -36.83 28.65
CA PRO A 303 17.52 -37.50 28.34
C PRO A 303 16.46 -37.24 29.41
N THR A 304 15.20 -37.09 29.02
CA THR A 304 14.11 -36.92 29.98
C THR A 304 13.01 -37.95 29.78
N SER A 305 12.59 -38.54 30.90
CA SER A 305 11.71 -39.69 31.02
C SER A 305 10.23 -39.30 31.00
N SER A 306 9.67 -39.08 29.81
CA SER A 306 8.22 -38.92 29.66
C SER A 306 7.63 -40.03 28.76
N LYS A 307 6.66 -40.76 29.30
CA LYS A 307 5.89 -41.85 28.65
C LYS A 307 4.87 -41.35 27.59
N SER A 308 5.14 -40.19 26.98
CA SER A 308 4.31 -39.61 25.92
C SER A 308 5.26 -39.04 24.87
N GLY A 309 5.45 -39.78 23.78
CA GLY A 309 6.30 -39.39 22.66
C GLY A 309 5.89 -38.08 22.00
N THR A 310 6.79 -37.56 21.17
CA THR A 310 6.71 -36.28 20.46
C THR A 310 5.39 -36.13 19.68
N LYS A 311 4.60 -35.12 20.03
CA LYS A 311 3.35 -34.78 19.35
C LYS A 311 3.67 -34.10 18.02
N ASN A 312 3.32 -34.77 16.92
CA ASN A 312 3.47 -34.24 15.56
C ASN A 312 2.48 -33.10 15.31
N TRP A 313 3.00 -31.89 15.08
CA TRP A 313 2.21 -30.68 14.81
C TRP A 313 1.77 -30.53 13.34
N ASP A 314 2.28 -31.37 12.42
CA ASP A 314 1.89 -31.39 11.00
C ASP A 314 0.50 -31.97 10.71
N LYS A 315 -0.21 -32.47 11.72
CA LYS A 315 -1.53 -33.10 11.55
C LYS A 315 -2.72 -32.26 12.01
N LEU A 316 -2.50 -31.01 12.44
CA LEU A 316 -3.56 -30.07 12.84
C LEU A 316 -3.87 -29.03 11.75
N ALA A 317 -3.10 -28.98 10.66
CA ALA A 317 -3.33 -28.03 9.57
C ALA A 317 -4.35 -28.50 8.52
N LEU A 318 -4.84 -29.75 8.60
CA LEU A 318 -5.65 -30.35 7.54
C LEU A 318 -7.14 -30.55 7.87
N ASP A 319 -7.60 -30.23 9.08
CA ASP A 319 -8.99 -30.48 9.50
C ASP A 319 -9.76 -29.21 9.93
N GLU A 320 -9.19 -28.01 9.76
CA GLU A 320 -9.90 -26.73 10.00
C GLU A 320 -10.22 -25.96 8.70
N MET A 321 -10.16 -26.63 7.54
CA MET A 321 -10.61 -26.06 6.25
C MET A 321 -12.03 -26.50 5.90
N ASP A 322 -12.93 -26.57 6.88
CA ASP A 322 -14.37 -26.65 6.60
C ASP A 322 -15.13 -25.96 7.73
N ASP A 323 -15.13 -24.63 7.71
CA ASP A 323 -16.25 -23.85 8.18
C ASP A 323 -16.22 -22.51 7.45
N LYS A 324 -17.01 -22.47 6.38
CA LYS A 324 -17.64 -21.24 5.91
C LYS A 324 -18.23 -20.55 7.13
N ASP A 325 -17.70 -19.39 7.47
CA ASP A 325 -18.51 -18.19 7.59
C ASP A 325 -17.61 -16.96 7.60
N GLU A 326 -18.11 -15.96 6.93
CA GLU A 326 -17.64 -14.58 6.86
C GLU A 326 -17.44 -14.03 8.29
N ILE A 327 -16.19 -13.87 8.75
CA ILE A 327 -15.90 -13.27 10.08
C ILE A 327 -15.40 -11.85 9.87
N GLU A 328 -16.36 -10.95 9.70
CA GLU A 328 -16.21 -9.54 10.00
C GLU A 328 -16.31 -9.39 11.53
N GLY A 329 -15.18 -9.11 12.20
CA GLY A 329 -15.15 -8.91 13.65
C GLY A 329 -13.74 -8.93 14.24
N ASP A 330 -13.46 -7.95 15.09
CA ASP A 330 -12.20 -7.73 15.83
C ASP A 330 -11.61 -9.02 16.45
N GLU A 331 -10.28 -9.08 16.61
CA GLU A 331 -9.53 -10.24 17.16
C GLU A 331 -10.10 -10.71 18.51
N THR A 332 -10.70 -9.78 19.26
CA THR A 332 -11.45 -10.02 20.50
C THR A 332 -12.65 -10.96 20.30
N SER A 333 -13.42 -10.78 19.24
CA SER A 333 -14.59 -11.60 18.93
C SER A 333 -14.19 -13.04 18.56
N HIS A 334 -13.03 -13.20 17.92
CA HIS A 334 -12.48 -14.52 17.61
C HIS A 334 -12.04 -15.26 18.89
N PHE A 335 -11.44 -14.55 19.85
CA PHE A 335 -11.07 -15.12 21.15
C PHE A 335 -12.30 -15.63 21.92
N PHE A 336 -13.38 -14.84 21.99
CA PHE A 336 -14.61 -15.24 22.69
C PHE A 336 -15.34 -16.41 22.00
N LYS A 337 -15.38 -16.45 20.66
CA LYS A 337 -15.97 -17.58 19.92
C LYS A 337 -15.23 -18.88 20.20
N LYS A 338 -13.90 -18.85 20.23
CA LYS A 338 -13.07 -20.02 20.55
C LYS A 338 -13.28 -20.47 22.00
N LEU A 339 -13.29 -19.53 22.94
CA LEU A 339 -13.51 -19.82 24.36
C LEU A 339 -14.90 -20.44 24.62
N TYR A 340 -15.94 -20.00 23.90
CA TYR A 340 -17.28 -20.55 24.01
C TYR A 340 -17.42 -21.94 23.36
N LYS A 341 -16.77 -22.17 22.21
CA LYS A 341 -16.80 -23.45 21.48
C LYS A 341 -16.19 -24.59 22.29
N ASP A 342 -15.15 -24.31 23.06
CA ASP A 342 -14.42 -25.31 23.86
C ASP A 342 -14.93 -25.46 25.31
N ALA A 343 -15.94 -24.66 25.72
CA ALA A 343 -16.48 -24.65 27.08
C ALA A 343 -17.57 -25.71 27.32
N THR A 344 -17.67 -26.22 28.56
CA THR A 344 -18.77 -27.12 28.96
C THR A 344 -20.10 -26.36 29.00
N GLU A 345 -21.24 -27.05 28.89
CA GLU A 345 -22.56 -26.39 28.91
C GLU A 345 -22.79 -25.52 30.15
N GLU A 346 -22.25 -25.92 31.30
CA GLU A 346 -22.32 -25.16 32.54
C GLU A 346 -21.46 -23.88 32.48
N GLN A 347 -20.27 -23.96 31.87
CA GLN A 347 -19.40 -22.81 31.63
C GLN A 347 -19.99 -21.84 30.59
N GLN A 348 -20.60 -22.36 29.53
CA GLN A 348 -21.29 -21.55 28.52
C GLN A 348 -22.47 -20.78 29.13
N ARG A 349 -23.24 -21.43 30.01
CA ARG A 349 -24.33 -20.76 30.76
C ARG A 349 -23.78 -19.67 31.67
N ALA A 350 -22.65 -19.90 32.35
CA ALA A 350 -22.00 -18.91 33.19
C ALA A 350 -21.50 -17.70 32.39
N MET A 351 -20.88 -17.95 31.24
CA MET A 351 -20.39 -16.92 30.33
C MET A 351 -21.53 -16.06 29.79
N MET A 352 -22.60 -16.69 29.30
CA MET A 352 -23.74 -15.97 28.74
C MET A 352 -24.46 -15.12 29.80
N LYS A 353 -24.68 -15.68 31.00
CA LYS A 353 -25.31 -14.97 32.11
C LYS A 353 -24.48 -13.79 32.60
N SER A 354 -23.18 -14.00 32.85
CA SER A 354 -22.28 -12.94 33.32
C SER A 354 -22.11 -11.83 32.31
N TYR A 355 -21.99 -12.17 31.03
CA TYR A 355 -21.90 -11.19 29.93
C TYR A 355 -23.18 -10.36 29.79
N GLN A 356 -24.35 -11.02 29.86
CA GLN A 356 -25.63 -10.34 29.74
C GLN A 356 -25.97 -9.45 30.95
N GLU A 357 -25.68 -9.90 32.17
CA GLU A 357 -25.96 -9.14 33.40
C GLU A 357 -24.96 -7.98 33.60
N SER A 358 -23.70 -8.15 33.21
CA SER A 358 -22.68 -7.09 33.29
C SER A 358 -22.74 -6.08 32.15
N GLY A 359 -23.64 -6.25 31.17
CA GLY A 359 -23.68 -5.38 29.99
C GLY A 359 -22.43 -5.50 29.10
N GLY A 360 -21.77 -6.66 29.14
CA GLY A 360 -20.61 -6.98 28.31
C GLY A 360 -19.25 -6.61 28.90
N THR A 361 -19.18 -6.22 30.18
CA THR A 361 -17.91 -5.82 30.82
C THR A 361 -17.25 -6.91 31.65
N VAL A 362 -18.00 -7.94 32.07
CA VAL A 362 -17.49 -9.05 32.90
C VAL A 362 -17.85 -10.40 32.27
N LEU A 363 -16.85 -11.26 32.08
CA LEU A 363 -17.04 -12.65 31.63
C LEU A 363 -16.53 -13.63 32.70
N SER A 364 -17.41 -14.51 33.17
CA SER A 364 -17.07 -15.56 34.13
C SER A 364 -17.43 -16.95 33.59
N THR A 365 -16.58 -17.93 33.85
CA THR A 365 -16.76 -19.33 33.42
C THR A 365 -17.26 -20.24 34.54
N ASP A 366 -17.46 -19.72 35.76
CA ASP A 366 -17.80 -20.53 36.93
C ASP A 366 -19.27 -20.36 37.32
N TRP A 367 -20.10 -21.34 36.97
CA TRP A 367 -21.54 -21.33 37.25
C TRP A 367 -21.86 -21.38 38.74
N SER A 368 -21.04 -22.03 39.55
CA SER A 368 -21.26 -22.10 41.01
C SER A 368 -21.22 -20.71 41.64
N ASN A 369 -20.45 -19.82 41.01
CA ASN A 369 -20.21 -18.48 41.47
C ASN A 369 -21.23 -17.48 40.89
N VAL A 370 -21.57 -17.58 39.60
CA VAL A 370 -22.51 -16.64 38.94
C VAL A 370 -23.95 -17.12 38.87
N GLY A 371 -24.22 -18.40 39.15
CA GLY A 371 -25.56 -18.98 39.08
C GLY A 371 -26.54 -18.38 40.09
N GLY A 372 -26.06 -18.11 41.31
CA GLY A 372 -26.88 -17.61 42.43
C GLY A 372 -26.79 -16.10 42.71
N ARG A 373 -25.89 -15.36 42.05
CA ARG A 373 -25.71 -13.90 42.24
C ARG A 373 -25.87 -13.14 40.94
N THR A 374 -26.27 -11.88 41.02
CA THR A 374 -26.29 -10.97 39.87
C THR A 374 -24.89 -10.40 39.65
N VAL A 375 -24.40 -10.43 38.40
CA VAL A 375 -23.10 -9.86 38.05
C VAL A 375 -23.25 -8.36 37.80
N VAL A 376 -22.54 -7.55 38.60
CA VAL A 376 -22.56 -6.08 38.47
C VAL A 376 -21.61 -5.65 37.35
N PRO A 377 -21.97 -4.65 36.51
CA PRO A 377 -21.05 -4.09 35.52
C PRO A 377 -19.82 -3.45 36.17
N GLU A 378 -18.63 -3.94 35.84
CA GLU A 378 -17.35 -3.30 36.15
C GLU A 378 -16.74 -2.73 34.86
N PRO A 379 -16.96 -1.44 34.54
CA PRO A 379 -16.37 -0.82 33.35
C PRO A 379 -14.85 -0.57 33.54
N PRO A 380 -14.06 -0.51 32.44
CA PRO A 380 -12.64 -0.18 32.49
C PRO A 380 -12.36 1.18 33.15
N GLU A 381 -11.19 1.32 33.78
CA GLU A 381 -10.79 2.51 34.54
C GLU A 381 -10.94 3.79 33.70
N GLY A 382 -11.81 4.71 34.15
CA GLY A 382 -12.15 5.96 33.46
C GLY A 382 -13.49 5.98 32.70
N MET A 383 -14.26 4.88 32.68
CA MET A 383 -15.61 4.84 32.09
C MET A 383 -16.68 4.60 33.16
N GLU A 384 -17.77 5.38 33.14
CA GLU A 384 -18.93 5.19 34.03
C GLU A 384 -20.06 4.46 33.29
N ALA A 385 -20.58 3.38 33.87
CA ALA A 385 -21.74 2.66 33.33
C ALA A 385 -23.00 3.53 33.46
N ARG A 386 -23.53 4.02 32.34
CA ARG A 386 -24.81 4.74 32.31
C ARG A 386 -25.96 3.76 32.12
N LYS A 387 -26.93 3.80 33.02
CA LYS A 387 -28.21 3.09 32.89
C LYS A 387 -29.08 3.88 31.91
N TYR A 388 -29.46 3.26 30.79
CA TYR A 388 -30.42 3.85 29.85
C TYR A 388 -31.85 3.58 30.30
#